data_AF-A0A7W1T366-F1
#
_entry.id   AF-A0A7W1T366-F1
#
_cell.length_a   1.000
_cell.length_b   1.000
_cell.length_c   1.000
_cell.angle_alpha   90.00
_cell.angle_beta   90.00
_cell.angle_gamma   90.00
#
_symmetry.space_group_name_H-M   'P 1'
#
loop_
_entity.id
_entity.type
_entity.pdbx_description
1 polymer ?
#
loop_
_entity_poly.entity_id
_entity_poly.type
_entity_poly.pdbx_seq_one_letter_code
_entity_poly.pdbx_strand_id
1 'polypeptide(L)'
;MSDKNKLERVLGGAVDRRGFVKRVGATGLGMAAMATLGTPFAAGQEADTTVYSDTDILNFALNLEYLEAEFYLMATWGTTLQGLGILKASDVTGATTGGKMVNFTGANVSFVASGLRTDEMNHVIYLRST
;
A
#
# COMPACT_ATOMS: atom_id res chain seq x y z
N MET A 1 2.05 15.87 -46.43
CA MET A 1 1.32 15.52 -45.19
C MET A 1 1.10 14.00 -45.14
N SER A 2 2.03 13.18 -44.64
CA SER A 2 1.72 11.73 -44.50
C SER A 2 2.53 10.93 -43.46
N ASP A 3 3.77 11.27 -43.12
CA ASP A 3 4.58 10.34 -42.29
C ASP A 3 4.68 10.67 -40.80
N LYS A 4 4.63 11.95 -40.42
CA LYS A 4 4.67 12.35 -38.99
C LYS A 4 3.43 11.85 -38.22
N ASN A 5 2.26 11.86 -38.85
CA ASN A 5 1.00 11.36 -38.26
C ASN A 5 0.98 9.84 -38.07
N LYS A 6 1.79 9.07 -38.83
CA LYS A 6 1.86 7.61 -38.68
C LYS A 6 2.66 7.22 -37.44
N LEU A 7 3.77 7.90 -37.20
CA LEU A 7 4.61 7.69 -36.02
C LEU A 7 3.88 8.07 -34.73
N GLU A 8 3.16 9.18 -34.75
CA GLU A 8 2.38 9.65 -33.60
C GLU A 8 1.19 8.72 -33.26
N ARG A 9 0.62 8.05 -34.26
CA ARG A 9 -0.42 7.02 -34.06
C ARG A 9 0.13 5.69 -33.57
N VAL A 10 1.39 5.38 -33.86
CA VAL A 10 2.11 4.21 -33.30
C VAL A 10 2.60 4.50 -31.87
N LEU A 11 2.95 5.74 -31.57
CA LEU A 11 3.50 6.16 -30.27
C LEU A 11 2.44 6.67 -29.27
N GLY A 12 1.31 7.20 -29.76
CA GLY A 12 0.30 7.90 -28.95
C GLY A 12 -0.92 7.07 -28.53
N GLY A 13 -1.00 5.81 -28.93
CA GLY A 13 -2.00 4.89 -28.38
C GLY A 13 -1.43 4.23 -27.14
N ALA A 14 -1.95 4.57 -25.94
CA ALA A 14 -1.72 3.75 -24.77
C ALA A 14 -2.09 2.31 -25.14
N VAL A 15 -1.08 1.46 -25.28
CA VAL A 15 -1.28 0.06 -25.67
C VAL A 15 -2.12 -0.56 -24.57
N ASP A 16 -3.41 -0.79 -24.87
CA ASP A 16 -4.27 -1.60 -24.03
C ASP A 16 -3.65 -2.99 -24.00
N ARG A 17 -2.84 -3.25 -22.96
CA ARG A 17 -2.05 -4.47 -22.80
C ARG A 17 -2.94 -5.71 -22.93
N ARG A 18 -4.20 -5.60 -22.51
CA ARG A 18 -5.21 -6.66 -22.58
C ARG A 18 -5.74 -6.85 -24.01
N GLY A 19 -5.95 -5.76 -24.74
CA GLY A 19 -6.30 -5.78 -26.16
C GLY A 19 -5.14 -6.26 -27.06
N PHE A 20 -3.90 -5.92 -26.70
CA PHE A 20 -2.68 -6.36 -27.39
C PHE A 20 -2.47 -7.86 -27.25
N VAL A 21 -2.54 -8.41 -26.03
CA VAL A 21 -2.43 -9.87 -25.78
C VAL A 21 -3.53 -10.65 -26.52
N LYS A 22 -4.77 -10.16 -26.53
CA LYS A 22 -5.87 -10.79 -27.28
C LYS A 22 -5.64 -10.79 -28.80
N ARG A 23 -5.07 -9.70 -29.36
CA ARG A 23 -4.82 -9.57 -30.80
C ARG A 23 -3.58 -10.33 -31.28
N VAL A 24 -2.54 -10.39 -30.44
CA VAL A 24 -1.27 -11.09 -30.73
C VAL A 24 -1.44 -12.62 -30.57
N GLY A 25 -2.27 -13.08 -29.64
CA GLY A 25 -2.60 -14.50 -29.49
C GLY A 25 -3.51 -15.05 -30.60
N ALA A 26 -4.45 -14.24 -31.12
CA ALA A 26 -5.42 -14.69 -32.12
C ALA A 26 -4.85 -14.88 -33.54
N THR A 27 -3.66 -14.35 -33.83
CA THR A 27 -3.08 -14.36 -35.19
C THR A 27 -1.92 -15.34 -35.37
N GLY A 28 -1.52 -16.10 -34.34
CA GLY A 28 -0.50 -17.16 -34.40
C GLY A 28 0.94 -16.71 -34.67
N LEU A 29 1.13 -15.59 -35.36
CA LEU A 29 2.44 -15.02 -35.72
C LEU A 29 3.21 -14.48 -34.52
N GLY A 30 2.52 -14.03 -33.46
CA GLY A 30 3.15 -13.51 -32.24
C GLY A 30 3.82 -14.59 -31.38
N MET A 31 3.28 -15.81 -31.36
CA MET A 31 3.87 -16.92 -30.59
C MET A 31 5.19 -17.41 -31.19
N ALA A 32 5.30 -17.40 -32.53
CA ALA A 32 6.51 -17.81 -33.23
C ALA A 32 7.69 -16.82 -33.03
N ALA A 33 7.42 -15.51 -33.02
CA ALA A 33 8.45 -14.48 -32.77
C ALA A 33 8.92 -14.45 -31.30
N MET A 34 8.07 -14.84 -30.35
CA MET A 34 8.44 -14.92 -28.93
C MET A 34 9.22 -16.19 -28.58
N ALA A 35 9.00 -17.28 -29.32
CA ALA A 35 9.77 -18.52 -29.17
C ALA A 35 11.25 -18.36 -29.58
N THR A 36 11.56 -17.46 -30.52
CA THR A 36 12.94 -17.21 -30.97
C THR A 36 13.72 -16.25 -30.06
N LEU A 37 13.02 -15.48 -29.20
CA LEU A 37 13.64 -14.54 -28.26
C LEU A 37 13.93 -15.15 -26.87
N GLY A 38 13.58 -16.42 -26.64
CA GLY A 38 13.91 -17.15 -25.40
C GLY A 38 13.27 -16.57 -24.14
N THR A 39 12.32 -15.62 -24.27
CA THR A 39 11.60 -15.07 -23.13
C THR A 39 10.55 -16.09 -22.68
N PRO A 40 10.67 -16.72 -21.50
CA PRO A 40 9.61 -17.58 -21.01
C PRO A 40 8.36 -16.71 -20.84
N PHE A 41 7.31 -17.04 -21.59
CA PHE A 41 5.98 -16.60 -21.22
C PHE A 41 5.73 -17.20 -19.83
N ALA A 42 5.54 -16.35 -18.83
CA ALA A 42 5.10 -16.79 -17.52
C ALA A 42 3.70 -17.41 -17.70
N ALA A 43 3.67 -18.69 -18.05
CA ALA A 43 2.50 -19.54 -17.90
C ALA A 43 2.09 -19.38 -16.44
N GLY A 44 0.82 -19.01 -16.25
CA GLY A 44 0.26 -18.50 -14.99
C GLY A 44 0.98 -19.05 -13.78
N GLN A 45 1.70 -18.16 -13.09
CA GLN A 45 2.21 -18.47 -11.78
C GLN A 45 0.99 -18.83 -10.94
N GLU A 46 0.87 -20.11 -10.59
CA GLU A 46 -0.15 -20.53 -9.64
C GLU A 46 0.07 -19.69 -8.39
N ALA A 47 -0.92 -18.86 -8.07
CA ALA A 47 -0.87 -18.07 -6.87
C ALA A 47 -0.85 -19.07 -5.71
N ASP A 48 0.27 -19.11 -5.00
CA ASP A 48 0.36 -19.87 -3.75
C ASP A 48 -0.74 -19.33 -2.82
N THR A 49 -1.73 -20.17 -2.53
CA THR A 49 -2.87 -19.76 -1.71
C THR A 49 -2.47 -19.94 -0.25
N THR A 50 -1.63 -19.03 0.24
CA THR A 50 -1.33 -18.95 1.66
C THR A 50 -2.65 -18.66 2.42
N VAL A 51 -3.08 -19.61 3.23
CA VAL A 51 -4.24 -19.44 4.12
C VAL A 51 -3.74 -18.79 5.40
N TYR A 52 -4.18 -17.56 5.67
CA TYR A 52 -3.93 -16.87 6.92
C TYR A 52 -5.03 -17.18 7.93
N SER A 53 -4.67 -17.43 9.18
CA SER A 53 -5.64 -17.55 10.27
C SER A 53 -6.20 -16.19 10.66
N ASP A 54 -7.36 -16.17 11.34
CA ASP A 54 -7.92 -14.93 11.91
C ASP A 54 -6.92 -14.25 12.85
N THR A 55 -6.15 -15.02 13.62
CA THR A 55 -5.09 -14.51 14.50
C THR A 55 -3.97 -13.84 13.72
N ASP A 56 -3.57 -14.38 12.56
CA ASP A 56 -2.54 -13.76 11.71
C ASP A 56 -3.02 -12.40 11.19
N ILE A 57 -4.30 -12.34 10.78
CA ILE A 57 -4.94 -11.12 10.29
C ILE A 57 -5.05 -10.09 11.42
N LEU A 58 -5.48 -10.49 12.62
CA LEU A 58 -5.58 -9.60 13.77
C LEU A 58 -4.22 -9.07 14.23
N ASN A 59 -3.17 -9.90 14.21
CA ASN A 59 -1.82 -9.45 14.51
C ASN A 59 -1.29 -8.48 13.45
N PHE A 60 -1.60 -8.71 12.18
CA PHE A 60 -1.26 -7.77 11.12
C PHE A 60 -1.98 -6.43 11.32
N ALA A 61 -3.29 -6.47 11.55
CA ALA A 61 -4.09 -5.28 11.84
C ALA A 61 -3.53 -4.51 13.03
N LEU A 62 -3.27 -5.17 14.16
CA LEU A 62 -2.71 -4.53 15.35
C LEU A 62 -1.35 -3.85 15.08
N ASN A 63 -0.50 -4.44 14.25
CA ASN A 63 0.76 -3.79 13.85
C ASN A 63 0.54 -2.53 12.99
N LEU A 64 -0.48 -2.53 12.12
CA LEU A 64 -0.87 -1.33 11.39
C LEU A 64 -1.41 -0.26 12.35
N GLU A 65 -2.28 -0.63 13.28
CA GLU A 65 -2.84 0.31 14.25
C GLU A 65 -1.76 0.98 15.10
N TYR A 66 -0.71 0.25 15.52
CA TYR A 66 0.43 0.86 16.21
C TYR A 66 1.12 1.93 15.36
N LEU A 67 1.37 1.64 14.08
CA LEU A 67 2.06 2.57 13.19
C LEU A 67 1.24 3.84 12.99
N GLU A 68 -0.06 3.69 12.74
CA GLU A 68 -0.96 4.82 12.47
C GLU A 68 -1.21 5.64 13.74
N ALA A 69 -1.45 4.99 14.88
CA ALA A 69 -1.63 5.67 16.15
C ALA A 69 -0.38 6.45 16.57
N GLU A 70 0.82 5.85 16.48
CA GLU A 70 2.09 6.54 16.74
C GLU A 70 2.28 7.75 15.81
N PHE A 71 1.99 7.58 14.51
CA PHE A 71 2.09 8.66 13.54
C PHE A 71 1.17 9.84 13.87
N TYR A 72 -0.12 9.60 14.10
CA TYR A 72 -1.08 10.67 14.36
C TYR A 72 -0.94 11.26 15.77
N LEU A 73 -0.50 10.48 16.77
CA LEU A 73 -0.15 11.01 18.09
C LEU A 73 1.05 11.96 18.00
N MET A 74 2.11 11.57 17.30
CA MET A 74 3.26 12.43 17.09
C MET A 74 2.89 13.67 16.28
N ALA A 75 2.05 13.54 15.24
CA ALA A 75 1.64 14.66 14.40
C ALA A 75 0.74 15.67 15.14
N THR A 76 -0.13 15.22 16.04
CA THR A 76 -1.14 16.10 16.67
C THR A 76 -0.79 16.52 18.10
N TRP A 77 -0.17 15.66 18.89
CA TRP A 77 0.18 15.92 20.29
C TRP A 77 1.68 15.85 20.57
N GLY A 78 2.50 15.39 19.60
CA GLY A 78 3.94 15.26 19.81
C GLY A 78 4.31 14.24 20.88
N THR A 79 3.47 13.22 21.08
CA THR A 79 3.66 12.14 22.05
C THR A 79 3.51 10.79 21.38
N THR A 80 3.90 9.72 22.08
CA THR A 80 3.78 8.32 21.63
C THR A 80 2.74 7.58 22.46
N LEU A 81 2.34 6.38 22.06
CA LEU A 81 1.47 5.51 22.86
C LEU A 81 2.11 5.19 24.22
N GLN A 82 3.44 5.02 24.25
CA GLN A 82 4.19 4.88 25.50
C GLN A 82 4.14 6.16 26.34
N GLY A 83 4.28 7.34 25.73
CA GLY A 83 4.18 8.64 26.40
C GLY A 83 2.81 8.88 27.03
N LEU A 84 1.76 8.30 26.47
CA LEU A 84 0.40 8.29 27.04
C LEU A 84 0.15 7.18 28.06
N GLY A 85 1.09 6.24 28.25
CA GLY A 85 0.94 5.09 29.14
C GLY A 85 -0.01 4.00 28.61
N ILE A 86 -0.39 4.06 27.33
CA ILE A 86 -1.18 3.02 26.65
C ILE A 86 -0.30 1.78 26.43
N LEU A 87 0.96 1.99 26.06
CA LEU A 87 1.97 0.95 26.00
C LEU A 87 2.91 1.04 27.21
N LYS A 88 3.20 -0.12 27.81
CA LYS A 88 4.29 -0.25 28.77
C LYS A 88 5.62 -0.25 28.02
N ALA A 89 6.69 0.18 28.69
CA ALA A 89 8.04 0.14 28.09
C ALA A 89 8.45 -1.28 27.66
N SER A 90 7.94 -2.33 28.32
CA SER A 90 8.17 -3.73 27.95
C SER A 90 7.53 -4.14 26.62
N ASP A 91 6.49 -3.42 26.19
CA ASP A 91 5.65 -3.78 25.05
C ASP A 91 6.07 -3.04 23.77
N VAL A 92 7.03 -2.12 23.90
CA VAL A 92 7.57 -1.32 22.78
C VAL A 92 8.70 -2.10 22.13
N THR A 93 8.46 -2.65 20.95
CA THR A 93 9.41 -3.46 20.15
C THR A 93 10.32 -2.62 19.25
N GLY A 94 10.66 -1.41 19.71
CA GLY A 94 11.46 -0.44 18.99
C GLY A 94 10.93 0.97 19.21
N ALA A 95 11.82 1.95 19.37
CA ALA A 95 11.37 3.32 19.59
C ALA A 95 10.78 3.90 18.30
N THR A 96 9.60 4.54 18.40
CA THR A 96 9.19 5.55 17.43
C THR A 96 10.23 6.67 17.48
N THR A 97 11.04 6.77 16.43
CA THR A 97 12.12 7.76 16.35
C THR A 97 11.84 8.75 15.23
N GLY A 98 12.14 10.02 15.50
CA GLY A 98 11.79 11.12 14.59
C GLY A 98 10.34 11.56 14.74
N GLY A 99 9.85 12.31 13.75
CA GLY A 99 8.56 12.99 13.84
C GLY A 99 8.58 14.19 14.79
N LYS A 100 7.63 15.11 14.59
CA LYS A 100 7.35 16.21 15.51
C LYS A 100 5.89 16.61 15.36
N MET A 101 5.34 17.24 16.39
CA MET A 101 4.03 17.85 16.30
C MET A 101 3.98 18.83 15.12
N VAL A 102 2.96 18.66 14.28
CA VAL A 102 2.75 19.46 13.09
C VAL A 102 2.10 20.78 13.51
N ASN A 103 2.63 21.89 13.02
CA ASN A 103 1.97 23.19 13.13
C ASN A 103 0.94 23.31 12.00
N PHE A 104 -0.27 22.81 12.24
CA PHE A 104 -1.34 22.83 11.23
C PHE A 104 -1.73 24.26 10.86
N THR A 105 -1.70 24.58 9.58
CA THR A 105 -2.15 25.88 9.04
C THR A 105 -3.63 25.87 8.64
N GLY A 106 -4.25 24.69 8.51
CA GLY A 106 -5.64 24.51 8.11
C GLY A 106 -6.47 23.77 9.16
N ALA A 107 -7.62 24.33 9.54
CA ALA A 107 -8.52 23.76 10.55
C ALA A 107 -9.09 22.39 10.15
N ASN A 108 -9.35 22.18 8.85
CA ASN A 108 -9.85 20.90 8.32
C ASN A 108 -8.82 19.76 8.48
N VAL A 109 -7.55 20.01 8.18
CA VAL A 109 -6.49 18.99 8.28
C VAL A 109 -6.23 18.64 9.74
N SER A 110 -6.17 19.65 10.62
CA SER A 110 -6.02 19.43 12.07
C SER A 110 -7.19 18.63 12.65
N PHE A 111 -8.41 18.93 12.22
CA PHE A 111 -9.62 18.21 12.64
C PHE A 111 -9.56 16.72 12.23
N VAL A 112 -9.27 16.44 10.95
CA VAL A 112 -9.18 15.06 10.45
C VAL A 112 -8.04 14.31 11.14
N ALA A 113 -6.85 14.89 11.26
CA ALA A 113 -5.71 14.25 11.93
C ALA A 113 -6.00 13.96 13.41
N SER A 114 -6.73 14.85 14.09
CA SER A 114 -7.15 14.64 15.48
C SER A 114 -8.22 13.55 15.62
N GLY A 115 -9.12 13.44 14.63
CA GLY A 115 -10.08 12.35 14.52
C GLY A 115 -9.37 11.01 14.37
N LEU A 116 -8.49 10.90 13.36
CA LEU A 116 -7.71 9.69 13.09
C LEU A 116 -6.86 9.29 14.28
N ARG A 117 -6.14 10.23 14.94
CA ARG A 117 -5.43 9.95 16.19
C ARG A 117 -6.32 9.22 17.21
N THR A 118 -7.54 9.72 17.39
CA THR A 118 -8.45 9.18 18.40
C THR A 118 -8.96 7.80 18.00
N ASP A 119 -9.25 7.59 16.72
CA ASP A 119 -9.72 6.31 16.18
C ASP A 119 -8.64 5.23 16.31
N GLU A 120 -7.44 5.48 15.79
CA GLU A 120 -6.38 4.46 15.79
C GLU A 120 -5.89 4.15 17.21
N MET A 121 -5.87 5.16 18.10
CA MET A 121 -5.58 4.92 19.52
C MET A 121 -6.61 3.98 20.15
N ASN A 122 -7.90 4.14 19.83
CA ASN A 122 -8.96 3.26 20.32
C ASN A 122 -8.87 1.87 19.69
N HIS A 123 -8.50 1.76 18.41
CA HIS A 123 -8.25 0.49 17.75
C HIS A 123 -7.12 -0.29 18.43
N VAL A 124 -6.00 0.36 18.75
CA VAL A 124 -4.92 -0.26 19.54
C VAL A 124 -5.43 -0.79 20.88
N ILE A 125 -6.18 0.02 21.63
CA ILE A 125 -6.73 -0.37 22.94
C ILE A 125 -7.66 -1.58 22.79
N TYR A 126 -8.54 -1.55 21.80
CA TYR A 126 -9.52 -2.59 21.53
C TYR A 126 -8.85 -3.91 21.13
N LEU A 127 -8.00 -3.89 20.11
CA LEU A 127 -7.34 -5.10 19.59
C LEU A 127 -6.39 -5.74 20.62
N ARG A 128 -5.77 -4.96 21.50
CA ARG A 128 -4.97 -5.50 22.63
C ARG A 128 -5.81 -6.15 23.73
N SER A 129 -7.11 -5.89 23.76
CA SER A 129 -8.05 -6.49 24.72
C SER A 129 -8.75 -7.74 24.19
N THR A 130 -8.50 -8.09 22.92
CA THR A 130 -9.03 -9.28 22.25
C THR A 130 -8.12 -10.48 22.48
#